data_AF-A0A1G1A795-F1
#
_entry.id   AF-A0A1G1A795-F1
#
_cell.length_a   1.000
_cell.length_b   1.000
_cell.length_c   1.000
_cell.angle_alpha   90.00
_cell.angle_beta   90.00
_cell.angle_gamma   90.00
#
_symmetry.space_group_name_H-M   'P 1'
#
loop_
_entity.id
_entity.type
_entity.pdbx_description
1 polymer ?
#
loop_
_entity_poly.entity_id
_entity_poly.type
_entity_poly.pdbx_seq_one_letter_code
_entity_poly.pdbx_strand_id
1 'polypeptide(L)'
;MKRRGTSAARVYARALFEVAREAGCVPAVRDDLAGIGALVRVSRELKVFLSDYTIPRTRRRTILEQAFRSQVQPLTWRMIRFLESRRRSGLLGVLDDSFAALCRNADGVKRVCVTTADPVDPAWLAALTTRLRQRVGGPVELEMAVKPSLMGGFTVQVEDVLTDWSVAGSLRASRWQIQGGKGAAYAGRS
;
A
#
# COMPACT_ATOMS: atom_id res chain seq x y z
N MET A 1 -6.13 3.78 -15.82
CA MET A 1 -7.27 2.82 -15.82
C MET A 1 -7.74 2.54 -14.39
N LYS A 2 -8.83 3.20 -13.93
CA LYS A 2 -9.49 2.88 -12.65
C LYS A 2 -10.12 1.48 -12.77
N ARG A 3 -9.51 0.46 -12.16
CA ARG A 3 -10.01 -0.92 -12.17
C ARG A 3 -11.37 -0.95 -11.45
N ARG A 4 -12.45 -1.33 -12.16
CA ARG A 4 -13.81 -1.47 -11.60
C ARG A 4 -13.89 -2.47 -10.41
N GLY A 5 -12.90 -3.35 -10.23
CA GLY A 5 -12.80 -4.26 -9.08
C GLY A 5 -12.42 -3.56 -7.76
N THR A 6 -11.68 -2.44 -7.82
CA THR A 6 -11.18 -1.73 -6.62
C THR A 6 -12.28 -0.96 -5.89
N SER A 7 -13.40 -0.62 -6.55
CA SER A 7 -14.54 0.00 -5.84
C SER A 7 -15.37 -1.03 -5.07
N ALA A 8 -15.66 -2.18 -5.68
CA ALA A 8 -16.45 -3.23 -5.03
C ALA A 8 -15.70 -3.86 -3.84
N ALA A 9 -14.40 -4.14 -3.99
CA ALA A 9 -13.58 -4.65 -2.90
C ALA A 9 -13.57 -3.72 -1.68
N ARG A 10 -13.50 -2.39 -1.90
CA ARG A 10 -13.58 -1.39 -0.82
C ARG A 10 -14.90 -1.41 -0.06
N VAL A 11 -16.02 -1.60 -0.75
CA VAL A 11 -17.34 -1.68 -0.09
C VAL A 11 -17.41 -2.91 0.82
N TYR A 12 -16.98 -4.07 0.33
CA TYR A 12 -16.97 -5.30 1.14
C TYR A 12 -15.95 -5.24 2.28
N ALA A 13 -14.76 -4.69 2.03
CA ALA A 13 -13.74 -4.52 3.05
C ALA A 13 -14.22 -3.59 4.17
N ARG A 14 -14.93 -2.52 3.84
CA ARG A 14 -15.52 -1.61 4.84
C ARG A 14 -16.57 -2.30 5.70
N ALA A 15 -17.51 -3.02 5.08
CA ALA A 15 -18.51 -3.78 5.83
C ALA A 15 -17.87 -4.85 6.72
N LEU A 16 -16.84 -5.55 6.23
CA LEU A 16 -16.10 -6.52 7.04
C LEU A 16 -15.37 -5.86 8.20
N PHE A 17 -14.75 -4.70 7.96
CA PHE A 17 -13.99 -3.96 8.95
C PHE A 17 -14.87 -3.46 10.09
N GLU A 18 -16.05 -2.92 9.77
CA GLU A 18 -17.02 -2.46 10.77
C GLU A 18 -17.44 -3.62 11.69
N VAL A 19 -17.82 -4.77 11.11
CA VAL A 19 -18.20 -5.97 11.89
C VAL A 19 -17.02 -6.57 12.64
N ALA A 20 -15.82 -6.60 12.06
CA ALA A 20 -14.62 -7.12 12.71
C ALA A 20 -14.20 -6.24 13.90
N ARG A 21 -14.42 -4.93 13.80
CA ARG A 21 -14.16 -3.97 14.88
C ARG A 21 -15.14 -4.16 16.03
N GLU A 22 -16.43 -4.29 15.73
CA GLU A 22 -17.46 -4.60 16.74
C GLU A 22 -17.18 -5.94 17.46
N ALA A 23 -16.69 -6.94 16.73
CA ALA A 23 -16.35 -8.24 17.25
C ALA A 23 -14.93 -8.33 17.87
N GLY A 24 -14.14 -7.25 17.85
CA GLY A 24 -12.77 -7.23 18.40
C GLY A 24 -11.77 -8.16 17.70
N CYS A 25 -12.05 -8.57 16.45
CA CYS A 25 -11.25 -9.57 15.72
C CYS A 25 -10.52 -9.03 14.49
N VAL A 26 -10.37 -7.70 14.38
CA VAL A 26 -9.68 -7.01 13.27
C VAL A 26 -8.30 -7.61 12.96
N PRO A 27 -7.40 -7.87 13.93
CA PRO A 27 -6.08 -8.42 13.64
C PRO A 27 -6.14 -9.81 13.00
N ALA A 28 -6.98 -10.71 13.55
CA ALA A 28 -7.14 -12.06 13.03
C ALA A 28 -7.70 -12.04 11.59
N VAL A 29 -8.71 -11.21 11.33
CA VAL A 29 -9.29 -11.08 9.98
C VAL A 29 -8.28 -10.50 9.00
N ARG A 30 -7.46 -9.53 9.43
CA ARG A 30 -6.40 -8.96 8.60
C ARG A 30 -5.40 -10.04 8.18
N ASP A 31 -4.95 -10.85 9.13
CA ASP A 31 -3.92 -11.86 8.90
C ASP A 31 -4.48 -12.99 8.01
N ASP A 32 -5.73 -13.40 8.20
CA ASP A 32 -6.41 -14.34 7.31
C ASP A 32 -6.47 -13.82 5.86
N LEU A 33 -6.89 -12.56 5.68
CA LEU A 33 -7.00 -11.96 4.35
C LEU A 33 -5.64 -11.80 3.68
N ALA A 34 -4.59 -11.47 4.43
CA ALA A 34 -3.23 -11.41 3.92
C ALA A 34 -2.77 -12.79 3.43
N GLY A 35 -3.03 -13.86 4.19
CA GLY A 35 -2.72 -15.24 3.79
C GLY A 35 -3.47 -15.67 2.53
N ILE A 36 -4.78 -15.38 2.45
CA ILE A 36 -5.60 -15.67 1.27
C ILE A 36 -5.09 -14.87 0.06
N GLY A 37 -4.83 -13.57 0.23
CA GLY A 37 -4.32 -12.69 -0.82
C GLY A 37 -2.98 -13.20 -1.38
N ALA A 38 -2.06 -13.58 -0.51
CA ALA A 38 -0.78 -14.18 -0.90
C ALA A 38 -0.98 -15.49 -1.68
N LEU A 39 -1.82 -16.39 -1.19
CA LEU A 39 -2.10 -17.68 -1.85
C LEU A 39 -2.69 -17.47 -3.25
N VAL A 40 -3.60 -16.52 -3.41
CA VAL A 40 -4.22 -16.17 -4.71
C VAL A 40 -3.22 -15.53 -5.68
N ARG A 41 -2.22 -14.80 -5.16
CA ARG A 41 -1.16 -14.19 -5.98
C ARG A 41 -0.18 -15.24 -6.49
N VAL A 42 0.14 -16.25 -5.68
CA VAL A 42 1.08 -17.33 -6.03
C VAL A 42 0.43 -18.40 -6.91
N SER A 43 -0.81 -18.81 -6.61
CA SER A 43 -1.50 -19.87 -7.34
C SER A 43 -2.39 -19.34 -8.46
N ARG A 44 -1.93 -19.50 -9.71
CA ARG A 44 -2.73 -19.18 -10.91
C ARG A 44 -4.00 -20.01 -10.97
N GLU A 45 -3.92 -21.29 -10.60
CA GLU A 45 -5.06 -22.21 -10.56
C GLU A 45 -6.14 -21.73 -9.59
N LEU A 46 -5.74 -21.32 -8.38
CA LEU A 46 -6.69 -20.76 -7.40
C LEU A 46 -7.34 -19.48 -7.92
N LYS A 47 -6.56 -18.60 -8.57
CA LYS A 47 -7.09 -17.36 -9.15
C LYS A 47 -8.11 -17.62 -10.26
N VAL A 48 -7.85 -18.60 -11.13
CA VAL A 48 -8.80 -19.04 -12.17
C VAL A 48 -10.03 -19.65 -11.52
N PHE A 49 -9.86 -20.57 -10.57
CA PHE A 49 -10.95 -21.19 -9.82
C PHE A 49 -11.84 -20.14 -9.13
N LEU A 50 -11.29 -19.11 -8.50
CA LEU A 50 -12.08 -18.07 -7.84
C LEU A 50 -12.87 -17.19 -8.81
N SER A 51 -12.46 -17.14 -10.08
CA SER A 51 -13.10 -16.32 -11.13
C SER A 51 -14.04 -17.13 -12.03
N ASP A 52 -13.87 -18.45 -12.08
CA ASP A 52 -14.66 -19.36 -12.89
C ASP A 52 -15.90 -19.88 -12.16
N TYR A 53 -17.09 -19.54 -12.68
CA TYR A 53 -18.39 -19.93 -12.12
C TYR A 53 -19.11 -21.01 -12.93
N THR A 54 -18.41 -21.68 -13.86
CA THR A 54 -18.93 -22.85 -14.57
C THR A 54 -18.99 -24.09 -13.67
N ILE A 55 -18.15 -24.15 -12.64
CA ILE A 55 -18.11 -25.24 -11.66
C ILE A 55 -19.40 -25.21 -10.80
N PRO A 56 -20.07 -26.36 -10.59
CA PRO A 56 -21.25 -26.45 -9.74
C PRO A 56 -21.02 -25.88 -8.34
N ARG A 57 -22.01 -25.13 -7.86
CA ARG A 57 -21.94 -24.39 -6.60
C ARG A 57 -21.63 -25.27 -5.38
N THR A 58 -22.22 -26.47 -5.34
CA THR A 58 -21.98 -27.49 -4.31
C THR A 58 -20.51 -27.89 -4.26
N ARG A 59 -19.93 -28.27 -5.41
CA ARG A 59 -18.53 -28.67 -5.53
C ARG A 59 -17.59 -27.53 -5.15
N ARG A 60 -17.86 -26.31 -5.61
CA ARG A 60 -17.07 -25.12 -5.22
C ARG A 60 -17.07 -24.89 -3.73
N ARG A 61 -18.25 -24.98 -3.10
CA ARG A 61 -18.41 -24.78 -1.67
C ARG A 61 -17.61 -25.82 -0.88
N THR A 62 -17.65 -27.09 -1.28
CA THR A 62 -16.85 -28.15 -0.65
C THR A 62 -15.36 -27.86 -0.72
N ILE A 63 -14.86 -27.43 -1.90
CA ILE A 63 -13.44 -27.08 -2.08
C ILE A 63 -13.05 -25.90 -1.17
N LEU A 64 -13.85 -24.84 -1.13
CA LEU A 64 -13.59 -23.69 -0.27
C LEU A 64 -13.69 -24.04 1.23
N GLU A 65 -14.63 -24.90 1.61
CA GLU A 65 -14.76 -25.39 2.98
C GLU A 65 -13.51 -26.18 3.40
N GLN A 66 -13.03 -27.10 2.56
CA GLN A 66 -11.82 -27.87 2.84
C GLN A 66 -10.56 -27.00 2.88
N ALA A 67 -10.48 -25.97 2.04
CA ALA A 67 -9.31 -25.12 1.95
C ALA A 67 -9.21 -24.12 3.11
N PHE A 68 -10.32 -23.49 3.51
CA PHE A 68 -10.28 -22.31 4.38
C PHE A 68 -11.00 -22.47 5.72
N ARG A 69 -12.03 -23.32 5.83
CA ARG A 69 -12.97 -23.28 6.97
C ARG A 69 -12.32 -23.47 8.35
N SER A 70 -11.29 -24.31 8.44
CA SER A 70 -10.55 -24.58 9.68
C SER A 70 -9.34 -23.67 9.89
N GLN A 71 -8.93 -22.93 8.85
CA GLN A 71 -7.70 -22.13 8.87
C GLN A 71 -7.96 -20.64 9.11
N VAL A 72 -9.20 -20.18 8.96
CA VAL A 72 -9.55 -18.76 9.04
C VAL A 72 -10.58 -18.50 10.14
N GLN A 73 -10.62 -17.27 10.61
CA GLN A 73 -11.58 -16.80 11.60
C GLN A 73 -13.03 -16.93 11.07
N PRO A 74 -14.03 -17.26 11.93
CA PRO A 74 -15.41 -17.47 11.50
C PRO A 74 -16.06 -16.35 10.67
N LEU A 75 -15.72 -15.10 10.94
CA LEU A 75 -16.15 -13.91 10.20
C LEU A 75 -15.51 -13.87 8.82
N THR A 76 -14.21 -14.16 8.70
CA THR A 76 -13.52 -14.30 7.40
C THR A 76 -14.20 -15.39 6.56
N TRP A 77 -14.49 -16.54 7.18
CA TRP A 77 -15.21 -17.63 6.50
C TRP A 77 -16.62 -17.21 6.04
N ARG A 78 -17.37 -16.49 6.88
CA ARG A 78 -18.68 -15.93 6.51
C ARG A 78 -18.56 -14.98 5.31
N MET A 79 -17.52 -14.14 5.27
CA MET A 79 -17.27 -13.25 4.14
C MET A 79 -16.95 -14.03 2.86
N ILE A 80 -16.11 -15.07 2.93
CA ILE A 80 -15.80 -15.94 1.77
C ILE A 80 -17.09 -16.55 1.21
N ARG A 81 -17.95 -17.10 2.07
CA ARG A 81 -19.26 -17.66 1.68
C ARG A 81 -20.18 -16.60 1.08
N PHE A 82 -20.18 -15.40 1.64
CA PHE A 82 -21.00 -14.30 1.15
C PHE A 82 -20.56 -13.87 -0.26
N LEU A 83 -19.25 -13.71 -0.48
CA LEU A 83 -18.70 -13.40 -1.80
C LEU A 83 -18.97 -14.52 -2.82
N GLU A 84 -18.88 -15.78 -2.41
CA GLU A 84 -19.29 -16.92 -3.23
C GLU A 84 -20.75 -16.82 -3.66
N SER A 85 -21.67 -16.55 -2.73
CA SER A 85 -23.09 -16.46 -3.02
C SER A 85 -23.45 -15.34 -4.00
N ARG A 86 -22.63 -14.28 -4.02
CA ARG A 86 -22.77 -13.12 -4.91
C ARG A 86 -22.00 -13.29 -6.23
N ARG A 87 -21.36 -14.43 -6.47
CA ARG A 87 -20.42 -14.65 -7.59
C ARG A 87 -19.32 -13.58 -7.67
N ARG A 88 -18.72 -13.26 -6.52
CA ARG A 88 -17.67 -12.24 -6.33
C ARG A 88 -16.43 -12.75 -5.60
N SER A 89 -16.23 -14.06 -5.56
CA SER A 89 -15.04 -14.72 -4.99
C SER A 89 -13.72 -14.27 -5.63
N GLY A 90 -13.74 -13.84 -6.89
CA GLY A 90 -12.57 -13.24 -7.55
C GLY A 90 -12.06 -11.96 -6.88
N LEU A 91 -12.84 -11.32 -6.00
CA LEU A 91 -12.42 -10.17 -5.21
C LEU A 91 -11.48 -10.55 -4.04
N LEU A 92 -11.41 -11.83 -3.64
CA LEU A 92 -10.60 -12.24 -2.49
C LEU A 92 -9.12 -11.86 -2.63
N GLY A 93 -8.57 -11.87 -3.85
CA GLY A 93 -7.18 -11.49 -4.10
C GLY A 93 -6.88 -9.98 -4.08
N VAL A 94 -7.90 -9.13 -3.89
CA VAL A 94 -7.77 -7.66 -3.76
C VAL A 94 -8.48 -7.12 -2.52
N LEU A 95 -9.10 -8.00 -1.74
CA LEU A 95 -9.83 -7.64 -0.52
C LEU A 95 -8.86 -7.35 0.62
N ASP A 96 -7.71 -8.03 0.64
CA ASP A 96 -6.59 -7.82 1.55
C ASP A 96 -6.08 -6.38 1.50
N ASP A 97 -5.79 -5.86 0.31
CA ASP A 97 -5.26 -4.50 0.11
C ASP A 97 -6.25 -3.45 0.64
N SER A 98 -7.55 -3.67 0.37
CA SER A 98 -8.62 -2.77 0.78
C SER A 98 -8.86 -2.80 2.29
N PHE A 99 -8.79 -3.98 2.91
CA PHE A 99 -8.96 -4.15 4.36
C PHE A 99 -7.76 -3.60 5.12
N ALA A 100 -6.54 -3.88 4.67
CA ALA A 100 -5.31 -3.36 5.26
C ALA A 100 -5.28 -1.82 5.23
N ALA A 101 -5.76 -1.20 4.16
CA ALA A 101 -5.90 0.25 4.08
C ALA A 101 -6.86 0.82 5.14
N LEU A 102 -7.95 0.12 5.44
CA LEU A 102 -8.90 0.52 6.49
C LEU A 102 -8.32 0.34 7.89
N CYS A 103 -7.62 -0.77 8.15
CA CYS A 103 -6.90 -0.97 9.42
C CYS A 103 -5.92 0.16 9.69
N ARG A 104 -5.07 0.50 8.70
CA ARG A 104 -4.10 1.59 8.84
C ARG A 104 -4.76 2.93 9.16
N ASN A 105 -5.85 3.24 8.46
CA ASN A 105 -6.58 4.49 8.70
C ASN A 105 -7.17 4.52 10.11
N ALA A 106 -7.72 3.40 10.60
CA ALA A 106 -8.25 3.31 11.95
C ALA A 106 -7.17 3.37 13.03
N ASP A 107 -5.98 2.82 12.77
CA ASP A 107 -4.83 2.87 13.66
C ASP A 107 -4.08 4.22 13.60
N GLY A 108 -4.52 5.16 12.75
CA GLY A 108 -3.84 6.44 12.51
C GLY A 108 -2.47 6.29 11.85
N VAL A 109 -2.20 5.14 11.23
CA VAL A 109 -0.94 4.82 10.55
C VAL A 109 -0.91 5.48 9.19
N LYS A 110 -0.06 6.50 9.01
CA LYS A 110 0.10 7.17 7.71
C LYS A 110 1.18 6.48 6.88
N ARG A 111 0.85 6.17 5.63
CA ARG A 111 1.81 5.59 4.69
C ARG A 111 2.67 6.70 4.09
N VAL A 112 3.98 6.50 4.16
CA VAL A 112 4.96 7.41 3.57
C VAL A 112 5.83 6.64 2.57
N CYS A 113 5.65 6.94 1.29
CA CYS A 113 6.45 6.36 0.22
C CYS A 113 7.66 7.25 -0.07
N VAL A 114 8.87 6.76 0.20
CA VAL A 114 10.11 7.48 -0.07
C VAL A 114 10.73 6.91 -1.33
N THR A 115 10.80 7.72 -2.38
CA THR A 115 11.47 7.34 -3.62
C THR A 115 12.88 7.91 -3.65
N THR A 116 13.92 7.09 -3.83
CA THR A 116 15.32 7.53 -3.91
C THR A 116 15.99 7.13 -5.21
N ALA A 117 17.01 7.88 -5.63
CA ALA A 117 17.83 7.54 -6.79
C ALA A 117 18.76 6.34 -6.51
N ASP A 118 19.28 6.26 -5.28
CA ASP A 118 20.22 5.23 -4.82
C ASP A 118 19.67 4.47 -3.60
N PRO A 119 20.11 3.22 -3.35
CA PRO A 119 19.82 2.50 -2.12
C PRO A 119 20.35 3.30 -0.91
N VAL A 120 19.51 3.42 0.11
CA VAL A 120 19.78 4.32 1.24
C VAL A 120 20.24 3.54 2.47
N ASP A 121 21.16 4.14 3.23
CA ASP A 121 21.71 3.57 4.45
C ASP A 121 20.60 3.37 5.52
N PRO A 122 20.53 2.19 6.18
CA PRO A 122 19.59 1.94 7.28
C PRO A 122 19.68 2.96 8.43
N ALA A 123 20.86 3.53 8.71
CA ALA A 123 21.01 4.58 9.73
C ALA A 123 20.28 5.87 9.34
N TRP A 124 20.32 6.24 8.07
CA TRP A 124 19.60 7.39 7.53
C TRP A 124 18.08 7.16 7.55
N LEU A 125 17.65 5.92 7.29
CA LEU A 125 16.24 5.52 7.30
C LEU A 125 15.62 5.63 8.69
N ALA A 126 16.34 5.21 9.73
CA ALA A 126 15.89 5.35 11.12
C ALA A 126 15.72 6.84 11.52
N ALA A 127 16.66 7.69 11.10
CA ALA A 127 16.60 9.13 11.33
C ALA A 127 15.41 9.77 10.57
N LEU A 128 15.17 9.38 9.32
CA LEU A 128 14.05 9.85 8.52
C LEU A 128 12.71 9.42 9.13
N THR A 129 12.59 8.16 9.55
CA THR A 129 11.39 7.62 10.20
C THR A 129 11.06 8.41 11.46
N THR A 130 12.07 8.71 12.28
CA THR A 130 11.90 9.49 13.52
C THR A 130 11.43 10.91 13.23
N ARG A 131 12.04 11.59 12.25
CA ARG A 131 11.62 12.95 11.85
C ARG A 131 10.21 12.97 11.24
N LEU A 132 9.87 11.95 10.45
CA LEU A 132 8.54 11.82 9.86
C LEU A 132 7.49 11.56 10.94
N ARG A 133 7.74 10.68 11.91
CA ARG A 133 6.83 10.46 13.05
C ARG A 133 6.56 11.75 13.83
N GLN A 134 7.61 12.54 14.11
CA GLN A 134 7.50 13.82 14.81
C GLN A 134 6.66 14.85 14.03
N ARG A 135 6.84 14.96 12.70
CA ARG A 135 6.09 15.91 11.87
C ARG A 135 4.68 15.47 11.53
N VAL A 136 4.46 14.16 11.35
CA VAL A 136 3.19 13.59 10.90
C VAL A 136 2.23 13.39 12.08
N GLY A 137 2.75 13.34 13.31
CA GLY A 137 1.97 13.29 14.55
C GLY A 137 1.38 11.90 14.84
N GLY A 138 2.00 10.83 14.35
CA GLY A 138 1.47 9.47 14.48
C GLY A 138 2.42 8.38 13.97
N PRO A 139 2.02 7.11 14.09
CA PRO A 139 2.77 5.99 13.53
C PRO A 139 2.84 6.10 12.01
N VAL A 140 4.03 5.85 11.46
CA VAL A 140 4.31 5.94 10.01
C VAL A 140 4.76 4.59 9.49
N GLU A 141 4.09 4.10 8.43
CA GLU A 141 4.52 2.95 7.64
C GLU A 141 5.32 3.46 6.43
N LEU A 142 6.61 3.12 6.36
CA LEU A 142 7.54 3.66 5.38
C LEU A 142 7.75 2.64 4.26
N GLU A 143 7.28 2.96 3.06
CA GLU A 143 7.53 2.17 1.85
C GLU A 143 8.66 2.83 1.05
N MET A 144 9.68 2.07 0.66
CA MET A 144 10.78 2.60 -0.15
C MET A 144 10.67 2.14 -1.60
N ALA A 145 10.87 3.06 -2.52
CA ALA A 145 11.00 2.76 -3.94
C ALA A 145 12.31 3.33 -4.48
N VAL A 146 13.17 2.50 -5.07
CA VAL A 146 14.37 3.01 -5.75
C VAL A 146 14.02 3.26 -7.21
N LYS A 147 14.18 4.50 -7.68
CA LYS A 147 14.02 4.87 -9.10
C LYS A 147 15.32 5.50 -9.60
N PRO A 148 16.17 4.74 -10.30
CA PRO A 148 17.44 5.21 -10.85
C PRO A 148 17.30 6.34 -11.88
N SER A 149 16.08 6.55 -12.41
CA SER A 149 15.76 7.65 -13.32
C SER A 149 15.68 9.03 -12.65
N LEU A 150 15.69 9.08 -11.31
CA LEU A 150 15.82 10.33 -10.56
C LEU A 150 17.27 10.80 -10.66
N MET A 151 17.50 11.96 -11.30
CA MET A 151 18.83 12.58 -11.42
C MET A 151 19.36 13.18 -10.10
N GLY A 152 19.18 12.48 -8.98
CA GLY A 152 19.55 12.91 -7.64
C GLY A 152 18.37 13.51 -6.86
N GLY A 153 18.18 13.02 -5.63
CA GLY A 153 17.13 13.47 -4.71
C GLY A 153 16.30 12.33 -4.13
N PHE A 154 15.49 12.65 -3.11
CA PHE A 154 14.45 11.76 -2.58
C PHE A 154 13.09 12.46 -2.63
N THR A 155 12.03 11.73 -2.97
CA THR A 155 10.64 12.22 -2.99
C THR A 155 9.88 11.52 -1.87
N VAL A 156 9.15 12.26 -1.04
CA VAL A 156 8.39 11.69 0.10
C VAL A 156 6.90 11.88 -0.13
N GLN A 157 6.19 10.83 -0.52
CA GLN A 157 4.74 10.89 -0.70
C GLN A 157 4.03 10.42 0.57
N VAL A 158 3.19 11.27 1.16
CA VAL A 158 2.37 10.94 2.33
C VAL A 158 0.94 10.69 1.86
N GLU A 159 0.44 9.47 2.02
CA GLU A 159 -0.87 9.03 1.51
C GLU A 159 -1.06 9.22 -0.02
N ASP A 160 -2.21 9.76 -0.45
CA ASP A 160 -2.56 10.10 -1.84
C ASP A 160 -2.22 11.58 -2.17
N VAL A 161 -1.64 12.31 -1.22
CA VAL A 161 -1.20 13.70 -1.42
C VAL A 161 0.28 13.69 -1.74
N LEU A 162 0.60 13.98 -3.00
CA LEU A 162 1.98 14.13 -3.47
C LEU A 162 2.57 15.41 -2.85
N THR A 163 3.05 15.30 -1.62
CA THR A 163 3.79 16.39 -0.98
C THR A 163 5.22 16.26 -1.47
N ASP A 164 5.57 17.00 -2.53
CA ASP A 164 6.92 16.98 -3.07
C ASP A 164 7.91 17.58 -2.06
N TRP A 165 8.56 16.72 -1.27
CA TRP A 165 9.70 17.08 -0.42
C TRP A 165 11.03 16.89 -1.15
N SER A 166 11.08 17.02 -2.48
CA SER A 166 12.34 16.97 -3.20
C SER A 166 13.30 18.03 -2.68
N VAL A 167 14.32 17.56 -1.96
CA VAL A 167 15.51 18.34 -1.59
C VAL A 167 16.32 18.76 -2.85
N ALA A 168 15.78 18.54 -4.06
CA ALA A 168 16.23 19.17 -5.30
C ALA A 168 16.21 20.71 -5.23
N GLY A 169 15.38 21.29 -4.35
CA GLY A 169 15.40 22.73 -4.07
C GLY A 169 16.63 23.22 -3.30
N SER A 170 17.22 22.40 -2.43
CA SER A 170 18.28 22.88 -1.52
C SER A 170 19.68 22.84 -2.11
N LEU A 171 19.92 22.05 -3.18
CA LEU A 171 21.20 22.04 -3.90
C LEU A 171 21.24 22.96 -5.12
N ARG A 172 20.10 23.52 -5.56
CA ARG A 172 20.12 24.63 -6.54
C ARG A 172 20.49 25.96 -5.90
N ALA A 173 20.21 26.17 -4.62
CA ALA A 173 20.58 27.40 -3.92
C ALA A 173 22.11 27.55 -3.76
N SER A 174 22.86 26.46 -3.57
CA SER A 174 24.32 26.53 -3.40
C SER A 174 25.12 26.48 -4.70
N ARG A 175 24.50 26.13 -5.84
CA ARG A 175 25.18 26.11 -7.15
C ARG A 175 25.19 27.49 -7.85
N TRP A 176 24.23 28.38 -7.54
CA TRP A 176 24.23 29.75 -8.07
C TRP A 176 25.27 30.67 -7.43
N GLN A 177 25.76 30.37 -6.22
CA GLN A 177 26.82 31.18 -5.58
C GLN A 177 28.24 30.82 -6.03
N ILE A 178 28.46 29.64 -6.63
CA ILE A 178 29.80 29.20 -7.06
C ILE A 178 30.07 29.56 -8.54
N GLN A 179 29.02 29.84 -9.33
CA GLN A 179 29.15 30.14 -10.77
C GLN A 179 28.81 31.60 -11.14
N GLY A 180 28.93 32.53 -10.18
CA GLY A 180 28.77 33.97 -10.38
C GLY A 180 29.98 34.81 -9.97
N GLY A 181 31.16 34.20 -9.79
CA GLY A 181 32.33 34.88 -9.25
C GLY A 181 33.63 34.58 -9.98
N LYS A 182 33.88 35.36 -11.05
CA LYS A 182 35.17 35.91 -11.52
C LYS A 182 35.63 35.48 -12.93
N GLY A 183 35.69 36.47 -13.83
CA GLY A 183 36.69 36.51 -14.90
C GLY A 183 36.33 37.35 -16.12
N ALA A 184 36.48 38.69 -16.06
CA ALA A 184 36.88 39.62 -17.13
C ALA A 184 36.50 41.06 -16.71
N ALA A 185 37.38 41.83 -16.06
CA ALA A 185 38.43 42.64 -16.68
C ALA A 185 37.91 43.84 -17.51
N TYR A 186 37.95 45.01 -16.88
CA TYR A 186 38.31 46.36 -17.36
C TYR A 186 38.11 46.72 -18.85
N ALA A 187 37.18 47.66 -19.10
CA ALA A 187 37.25 48.85 -19.97
C ALA A 187 35.81 49.36 -20.13
N GLY A 188 35.42 50.62 -20.01
CA GLY A 188 36.09 51.89 -19.75
C GLY A 188 34.93 52.90 -19.71
N ARG A 189 34.96 53.80 -18.73
CA ARG A 189 34.07 54.95 -18.63
C ARG A 189 34.73 56.08 -19.42
N SER A 190 34.07 56.55 -20.47
CA SER A 190 33.98 57.94 -20.95
C SER A 190 32.98 58.00 -22.10
#